data_AF-U4SZV5-F1
#
_entry.id   AF-U4SZV5-F1
#
_cell.length_a   1.000
_cell.length_b   1.000
_cell.length_c   1.000
_cell.angle_alpha   90.00
_cell.angle_beta   90.00
_cell.angle_gamma   90.00
#
_symmetry.space_group_name_H-M   'P 1'
#
loop_
_entity.id
_entity.type
_entity.pdbx_description
1 polymer ?
#
loop_
_entity_poly.entity_id
_entity_poly.type
_entity_poly.pdbx_seq_one_letter_code
_entity_poly.pdbx_strand_id
1 'polypeptide(L)'
;MIQIYLNHQCYTEFSDFKLWFSDQKDEVMLTIIFLSGKKYTRPFHEWNVIPTIKLEGNLLYHKTNKMVNIIDEAYEVGEKYILAQYPNSDKQYVLYANDIIISNSTNLKESNLFHYFVNIAKERVENAHDEKSNVIANNIVEQFQNLLPFKDTALQAYISQKVESFQDADDLIFPFGVNETQLAAVKYAFQSQVSIIEGPPGTGKTQTILNIIANILIKGKTCAVVSNNNSAVENVYEKLQGVNLDFLIAKLGSSSKKETFFQSNPNWIEDCTVSDINLDLINKKVNDIEKYLSLKNRSAELECQLKEIEIEKTYLENWYQTSGVISTHIVENYKLSSQKVLELFTYLRQLSNKFLSFKDKMRLLFNYHIFKNKPFNDPSIRQEIIYALQKEYYEKLSLEIHIEKSDIDKKLLSVKYDDLLKELTEDSMKYLKHYLFKNIPKDKPSFTVMNYKNILKVLSGISL
;
A
#
# COMPACT_ATOMS: atom_id res chain seq x y z
N MET A 1 -34.88 17.41 5.68
CA MET A 1 -35.83 17.73 4.58
C MET A 1 -35.57 19.17 4.19
N ILE A 2 -35.24 19.43 2.93
CA ILE A 2 -34.78 20.75 2.47
C ILE A 2 -35.97 21.71 2.42
N GLN A 3 -35.83 22.89 3.01
CA GLN A 3 -36.85 23.94 2.99
C GLN A 3 -36.28 25.15 2.26
N ILE A 4 -37.05 25.71 1.32
CA ILE A 4 -36.62 26.87 0.55
C ILE A 4 -37.61 28.00 0.79
N TYR A 5 -37.12 29.15 1.26
CA TYR A 5 -37.94 30.31 1.58
C TYR A 5 -37.70 31.46 0.60
N LEU A 6 -38.76 32.15 0.20
CA LEU A 6 -38.72 33.44 -0.50
C LEU A 6 -39.65 34.41 0.23
N ASN A 7 -39.14 35.55 0.72
CA ASN A 7 -39.95 36.58 1.39
C ASN A 7 -40.94 36.01 2.44
N HIS A 8 -40.46 35.10 3.30
CA HIS A 8 -41.24 34.39 4.33
C HIS A 8 -42.24 33.32 3.85
N GLN A 9 -42.38 33.08 2.55
CA GLN A 9 -43.10 31.91 2.03
C GLN A 9 -42.19 30.69 1.98
N CYS A 10 -42.60 29.59 2.61
CA CYS A 10 -41.89 28.32 2.59
C CYS A 10 -42.37 27.45 1.43
N TYR A 11 -41.44 26.97 0.62
CA TYR A 11 -41.67 25.98 -0.42
C TYR A 11 -41.09 24.64 0.03
N THR A 12 -41.97 23.68 0.33
CA THR A 12 -41.62 22.30 0.71
C THR A 12 -42.01 21.29 -0.35
N GLU A 13 -42.95 21.63 -1.25
CA GLU A 13 -43.43 20.76 -2.32
C GLU A 13 -42.78 21.11 -3.66
N PHE A 14 -41.55 20.62 -3.86
CA PHE A 14 -40.82 20.76 -5.12
C PHE A 14 -40.14 19.44 -5.48
N SER A 15 -39.87 19.23 -6.77
CA SER A 15 -39.21 18.02 -7.27
C SER A 15 -37.69 18.12 -7.12
N ASP A 16 -37.11 19.26 -7.46
CA ASP A 16 -35.68 19.52 -7.33
C ASP A 16 -35.38 21.02 -7.28
N PHE A 17 -34.16 21.39 -6.87
CA PHE A 17 -33.63 22.74 -7.02
C PHE A 17 -32.21 22.71 -7.61
N LYS A 18 -31.89 23.78 -8.34
CA LYS A 18 -30.60 23.98 -8.99
C LYS A 18 -30.00 25.33 -8.63
N LEU A 19 -28.76 25.31 -8.16
CA LEU A 19 -27.90 26.48 -8.06
C LEU A 19 -26.98 26.54 -9.28
N TRP A 20 -26.74 27.74 -9.80
CA TRP A 20 -25.83 27.98 -10.90
C TRP A 20 -25.39 29.44 -10.93
N PHE A 21 -24.18 29.70 -11.41
CA PHE A 21 -23.68 31.07 -11.57
C PHE A 21 -24.10 31.63 -12.93
N SER A 22 -24.61 32.86 -12.97
CA SER A 22 -25.04 33.53 -14.20
C SER A 22 -24.01 34.57 -14.65
N ASP A 23 -23.23 34.27 -15.68
CA ASP A 23 -22.22 35.21 -16.21
C ASP A 23 -22.81 36.56 -16.67
N GLN A 24 -24.07 36.56 -17.10
CA GLN A 24 -24.76 37.79 -17.54
C GLN A 24 -25.13 38.72 -16.39
N LYS A 25 -25.35 38.17 -15.19
CA LYS A 25 -25.78 38.92 -14.01
C LYS A 25 -24.70 39.01 -12.92
N ASP A 26 -23.62 38.27 -13.11
CA ASP A 26 -22.49 38.11 -12.19
C ASP A 26 -22.91 37.71 -10.77
N GLU A 27 -23.98 36.91 -10.65
CA GLU A 27 -24.54 36.46 -9.37
C GLU A 27 -24.99 34.99 -9.44
N VAL A 28 -25.08 34.35 -8.27
CA VAL A 28 -25.61 32.99 -8.13
C VAL A 28 -27.13 33.03 -8.24
N MET A 29 -27.69 32.16 -9.08
CA MET A 29 -29.12 32.00 -9.30
C MET A 29 -29.61 30.70 -8.69
N LEU A 30 -30.82 30.73 -8.12
CA LEU A 30 -31.54 29.54 -7.66
C LEU A 30 -32.76 29.31 -8.55
N THR A 31 -32.88 28.09 -9.07
CA THR A 31 -34.03 27.61 -9.83
C THR A 31 -34.73 26.50 -9.05
N ILE A 32 -35.99 26.71 -8.67
CA ILE A 32 -36.88 25.67 -8.12
C ILE A 32 -37.63 25.01 -9.27
N ILE A 33 -37.70 23.68 -9.25
CA ILE A 33 -38.51 22.87 -10.15
C ILE A 33 -39.65 22.28 -9.31
N PHE A 34 -40.89 22.67 -9.62
CA PHE A 34 -42.06 22.15 -8.90
C PHE A 34 -42.47 20.76 -9.41
N LEU A 35 -43.30 20.05 -8.66
CA LEU A 35 -43.87 18.75 -9.07
C LEU A 35 -44.66 18.83 -10.40
N SER A 36 -45.20 20.00 -10.73
CA SER A 36 -45.87 20.29 -12.00
C SER A 36 -44.92 20.48 -13.19
N GLY A 37 -43.60 20.45 -12.98
CA GLY A 37 -42.58 20.74 -13.99
C GLY A 37 -42.34 22.24 -14.26
N LYS A 38 -43.14 23.14 -13.67
CA LYS A 38 -42.89 24.58 -13.74
C LYS A 38 -41.57 24.93 -13.04
N LYS A 39 -40.81 25.84 -13.65
CA LYS A 39 -39.53 26.34 -13.11
C LYS A 39 -39.66 27.79 -12.69
N TYR A 40 -39.10 28.13 -11.54
CA TYR A 40 -39.06 29.50 -11.04
C TYR A 40 -37.63 29.85 -10.66
N THR A 41 -37.09 30.94 -11.21
CA THR A 41 -35.67 31.33 -11.07
C THR A 41 -35.54 32.75 -10.57
N ARG A 42 -34.74 32.93 -9.52
CA ARG A 42 -34.44 34.23 -8.90
C ARG A 42 -33.01 34.23 -8.34
N PRO A 43 -32.40 35.40 -8.09
CA PRO A 43 -31.08 35.50 -7.45
C PRO A 43 -31.04 34.79 -6.10
N PHE A 44 -29.95 34.07 -5.80
CA PHE A 44 -29.84 33.24 -4.59
C PHE A 44 -29.95 34.05 -3.29
N HIS A 45 -29.45 35.30 -3.27
CA HIS A 45 -29.51 36.17 -2.09
C HIS A 45 -30.95 36.54 -1.68
N GLU A 46 -31.93 36.42 -2.57
CA GLU A 46 -33.36 36.59 -2.25
C GLU A 46 -33.95 35.36 -1.54
N TRP A 47 -33.28 34.20 -1.63
CA TRP A 47 -33.75 32.94 -1.05
C TRP A 47 -33.05 32.63 0.27
N ASN A 48 -33.74 31.89 1.12
CA ASN A 48 -33.13 31.23 2.26
C ASN A 48 -33.36 29.71 2.15
N VAL A 49 -32.29 28.95 1.91
CA VAL A 49 -32.33 27.49 1.79
C VAL A 49 -31.86 26.88 3.10
N ILE A 50 -32.63 25.97 3.67
CA ILE A 50 -32.31 25.29 4.93
C ILE A 50 -32.17 23.78 4.67
N PRO A 51 -31.06 23.14 5.07
CA PRO A 51 -29.91 23.75 5.78
C PRO A 51 -28.99 24.54 4.83
N THR A 52 -28.49 25.69 5.31
CA THR A 52 -27.27 26.33 4.77
C THR A 52 -26.26 26.39 5.91
N ILE A 53 -25.12 25.72 5.75
CA ILE A 53 -24.12 25.54 6.79
C ILE A 53 -22.79 26.13 6.32
N LYS A 54 -22.17 27.00 7.12
CA LYS A 54 -20.81 27.47 6.86
C LYS A 54 -19.83 26.33 7.17
N LEU A 55 -19.01 25.95 6.20
CA LEU A 55 -18.02 24.90 6.36
C LEU A 55 -16.73 25.49 6.93
N GLU A 56 -16.16 24.85 7.94
CA GLU A 56 -14.87 25.23 8.52
C GLU A 56 -13.72 24.65 7.67
N GLY A 57 -12.92 25.53 7.07
CA GLY A 57 -11.76 25.14 6.28
C GLY A 57 -11.32 26.23 5.30
N ASN A 58 -10.05 26.20 4.94
CA ASN A 58 -9.46 27.13 3.97
C ASN A 58 -8.86 26.41 2.73
N LEU A 59 -9.02 25.09 2.65
CA LEU A 59 -8.65 24.28 1.50
C LEU A 59 -9.86 23.52 0.95
N LEU A 60 -10.01 23.57 -0.37
CA LEU A 60 -11.01 22.85 -1.13
C LEU A 60 -10.34 21.80 -2.00
N TYR A 61 -10.63 20.53 -1.73
CA TYR A 61 -10.21 19.40 -2.57
C TYR A 61 -11.37 18.94 -3.46
N HIS A 62 -11.16 18.94 -4.77
CA HIS A 62 -12.12 18.46 -5.75
C HIS A 62 -11.82 16.98 -6.07
N LYS A 63 -12.70 16.05 -5.69
CA LYS A 63 -12.52 14.60 -5.85
C LYS A 63 -12.36 14.17 -7.31
N THR A 64 -13.15 14.77 -8.21
CA THR A 64 -13.11 14.48 -9.66
C THR A 64 -11.77 14.88 -10.26
N ASN A 65 -11.41 16.17 -10.15
CA ASN A 65 -10.21 16.70 -10.79
C ASN A 65 -8.93 16.54 -9.95
N LYS A 66 -9.05 16.07 -8.71
CA LYS A 66 -7.98 15.86 -7.72
C LYS A 66 -7.11 17.09 -7.47
N MET A 67 -7.72 18.27 -7.56
CA MET A 67 -7.07 19.55 -7.32
C MET A 67 -7.39 20.05 -5.93
N VAL A 68 -6.39 20.59 -5.25
CA VAL A 68 -6.53 21.33 -4.00
C VAL A 68 -6.39 22.81 -4.33
N ASN A 69 -7.31 23.63 -3.84
CA ASN A 69 -7.26 25.09 -3.97
C ASN A 69 -7.45 25.75 -2.60
N ILE A 70 -6.89 26.95 -2.45
CA ILE A 70 -7.17 27.80 -1.29
C ILE A 70 -8.52 28.48 -1.51
N ILE A 71 -9.33 28.54 -0.45
CA ILE A 71 -10.61 29.23 -0.43
C ILE A 71 -10.67 30.17 0.79
N ASP A 72 -11.41 31.27 0.65
CA ASP A 72 -11.67 32.20 1.76
C ASP A 72 -12.88 31.73 2.57
N GLU A 73 -13.96 31.33 1.89
CA GLU A 73 -15.19 30.85 2.52
C GLU A 73 -15.86 29.74 1.71
N ALA A 74 -16.57 28.83 2.40
CA ALA A 74 -17.43 27.84 1.79
C ALA A 74 -18.73 27.64 2.58
N TYR A 75 -19.85 27.52 1.85
CA TYR A 75 -21.17 27.25 2.41
C TYR A 75 -21.80 26.03 1.74
N GLU A 76 -22.22 25.05 2.52
CA GLU A 76 -23.03 23.93 2.03
C GLU A 76 -24.51 24.33 2.01
N VAL A 77 -25.15 24.19 0.86
CA VAL A 77 -26.54 24.62 0.63
C VAL A 77 -27.39 23.42 0.25
N GLY A 78 -28.36 23.11 1.11
CA GLY A 78 -29.35 22.05 0.92
C GLY A 78 -28.76 20.67 0.71
N GLU A 79 -27.62 20.36 1.36
CA GLU A 79 -26.92 19.07 1.28
C GLU A 79 -26.55 18.64 -0.16
N LYS A 80 -26.58 19.57 -1.12
CA LYS A 80 -26.43 19.27 -2.55
C LYS A 80 -25.34 20.08 -3.21
N TYR A 81 -25.17 21.34 -2.82
CA TYR A 81 -24.22 22.25 -3.42
C TYR A 81 -23.29 22.85 -2.38
N ILE A 82 -22.08 23.21 -2.80
CA ILE A 82 -21.16 24.06 -2.06
C ILE A 82 -20.98 25.35 -2.84
N LEU A 83 -21.17 26.48 -2.15
CA LEU A 83 -20.79 27.80 -2.63
C LEU A 83 -19.42 28.13 -2.06
N ALA A 84 -18.40 28.13 -2.92
CA ALA A 84 -17.03 28.43 -2.53
C ALA A 84 -16.59 29.80 -3.07
N GLN A 85 -15.90 30.57 -2.24
CA GLN A 85 -15.26 31.83 -2.62
C GLN A 85 -13.74 31.68 -2.59
N TYR A 86 -13.08 32.08 -3.66
CA TYR A 86 -11.63 31.98 -3.81
C TYR A 86 -10.95 33.32 -3.48
N PRO A 87 -9.67 33.29 -3.04
CA PRO A 87 -8.90 34.50 -2.79
C PRO A 87 -8.87 35.43 -4.00
N ASN A 88 -9.01 36.73 -3.76
CA ASN A 88 -9.01 37.79 -4.79
C ASN A 88 -10.18 37.70 -5.79
N SER A 89 -11.27 37.02 -5.44
CA SER A 89 -12.49 36.95 -6.25
C SER A 89 -13.74 37.15 -5.39
N ASP A 90 -14.57 38.11 -5.77
CA ASP A 90 -15.90 38.29 -5.18
C ASP A 90 -16.93 37.28 -5.69
N LYS A 91 -16.56 36.47 -6.71
CA LYS A 91 -17.43 35.46 -7.31
C LYS A 91 -17.60 34.24 -6.41
N GLN A 92 -18.84 33.79 -6.27
CA GLN A 92 -19.20 32.53 -5.63
C GLN A 92 -19.33 31.42 -6.66
N TYR A 93 -18.52 30.37 -6.49
CA TYR A 93 -18.51 29.22 -7.38
C TYR A 93 -19.42 28.13 -6.84
N VAL A 94 -20.36 27.70 -7.68
CA VAL A 94 -21.31 26.62 -7.35
C VAL A 94 -20.69 25.27 -7.71
N LEU A 95 -20.50 24.41 -6.72
CA LEU A 95 -19.94 23.08 -6.84
C LEU A 95 -20.91 22.04 -6.27
N TYR A 96 -20.81 20.79 -6.70
CA TYR A 96 -21.61 19.71 -6.11
C TYR A 96 -20.97 19.24 -4.80
N ALA A 97 -21.75 19.16 -3.72
CA ALA A 97 -21.23 18.80 -2.39
C ALA A 97 -20.55 17.42 -2.39
N ASN A 98 -21.08 16.46 -3.14
CA ASN A 98 -20.52 15.10 -3.25
C ASN A 98 -19.10 15.07 -3.81
N ASP A 99 -18.73 16.05 -4.65
CA ASP A 99 -17.44 16.08 -5.34
C ASP A 99 -16.36 16.82 -4.55
N ILE A 100 -16.71 17.46 -3.44
CA ILE A 100 -15.83 18.38 -2.74
C ILE A 100 -15.54 17.90 -1.32
N ILE A 101 -14.32 18.16 -0.85
CA ILE A 101 -13.93 18.01 0.55
C ILE A 101 -13.33 19.34 1.00
N ILE A 102 -13.89 19.92 2.07
CA ILE A 102 -13.33 21.09 2.73
C ILE A 102 -12.45 20.64 3.89
N SER A 103 -11.28 21.25 4.03
CA SER A 103 -10.33 20.92 5.09
C SER A 103 -9.52 22.14 5.51
N ASN A 104 -8.93 22.06 6.69
CA ASN A 104 -7.98 23.06 7.19
C ASN A 104 -6.58 22.78 6.65
N SER A 105 -5.86 23.87 6.36
CA SER A 105 -4.43 23.86 6.12
C SER A 105 -3.67 23.28 7.31
N THR A 106 -2.64 22.50 7.02
CA THR A 106 -1.73 22.00 8.05
C THR A 106 -0.66 23.04 8.41
N ASN A 107 0.03 22.83 9.53
CA ASN A 107 1.18 23.65 9.93
C ASN A 107 2.46 23.27 9.17
N LEU A 108 2.34 22.72 7.95
CA LEU A 108 3.48 22.28 7.13
C LEU A 108 4.54 23.38 7.01
N LYS A 109 4.09 24.59 6.64
CA LYS A 109 4.96 25.74 6.35
C LYS A 109 5.61 26.36 7.59
N GLU A 110 5.10 26.06 8.77
CA GLU A 110 5.60 26.54 10.06
C GLU A 110 6.63 25.58 10.69
N SER A 111 6.77 24.36 10.13
CA SER A 111 7.68 23.36 10.66
C SER A 111 9.13 23.74 10.45
N ASN A 112 9.96 23.54 11.49
CA ASN A 112 11.41 23.70 11.42
C ASN A 112 12.05 22.90 10.27
N LEU A 113 11.55 21.69 10.00
CA LEU A 113 12.05 20.84 8.90
C LEU A 113 11.71 21.45 7.53
N PHE A 114 10.53 22.02 7.37
CA PHE A 114 10.15 22.70 6.13
C PHE A 114 11.03 23.93 5.89
N HIS A 115 11.21 24.76 6.92
CA HIS A 115 12.11 25.91 6.87
C HIS A 115 13.55 25.51 6.54
N TYR A 116 14.05 24.41 7.10
CA TYR A 116 15.37 23.87 6.78
C TYR A 116 15.52 23.54 5.29
N PHE A 117 14.54 22.84 4.68
CA PHE A 117 14.59 22.54 3.24
C PHE A 117 14.52 23.80 2.37
N VAL A 118 13.68 24.77 2.74
CA VAL A 118 13.60 26.06 2.05
C VAL A 118 14.92 26.81 2.13
N ASN A 119 15.58 26.80 3.28
CA ASN A 119 16.88 27.44 3.47
C ASN A 119 17.96 26.77 2.62
N ILE A 120 18.02 25.43 2.58
CA ILE A 120 18.93 24.72 1.67
C ILE A 120 18.68 25.11 0.21
N ALA A 121 17.41 25.19 -0.21
CA ALA A 121 17.08 25.57 -1.58
C ALA A 121 17.56 26.99 -1.91
N LYS A 122 17.42 27.94 -0.98
CA LYS A 122 17.92 29.32 -1.11
C LYS A 122 19.46 29.37 -1.16
N GLU A 123 20.13 28.65 -0.28
CA GLU A 123 21.61 28.54 -0.28
C GLU A 123 22.14 28.00 -1.62
N ARG A 124 21.42 27.07 -2.25
CA ARG A 124 21.78 26.57 -3.59
C ARG A 124 21.64 27.62 -4.69
N VAL A 125 20.71 28.58 -4.55
CA VAL A 125 20.58 29.72 -5.47
C VAL A 125 21.78 30.65 -5.30
N GLU A 126 22.13 30.97 -4.06
CA GLU A 126 23.25 31.88 -3.73
C GLU A 126 24.60 31.31 -4.16
N ASN A 127 24.80 30.01 -4.03
CA ASN A 127 26.05 29.32 -4.36
C ASN A 127 26.07 28.71 -5.79
N ALA A 128 25.12 29.08 -6.66
CA ALA A 128 25.04 28.52 -8.01
C ALA A 128 26.28 28.89 -8.86
N HIS A 129 26.97 27.89 -9.41
CA HIS A 129 28.18 28.08 -10.21
C HIS A 129 27.92 28.52 -11.65
N ASP A 130 26.71 28.27 -12.17
CA ASP A 130 26.30 28.63 -13.53
C ASP A 130 24.81 29.02 -13.61
N GLU A 131 24.45 29.67 -14.72
CA GLU A 131 23.09 30.17 -14.97
C GLU A 131 22.05 29.03 -14.96
N LYS A 132 22.42 27.85 -15.48
CA LYS A 132 21.53 26.68 -15.50
C LYS A 132 21.22 26.18 -14.09
N SER A 133 22.23 26.03 -13.24
CA SER A 133 22.01 25.61 -11.85
C SER A 133 21.22 26.65 -11.07
N ASN A 134 21.45 27.94 -11.34
CA ASN A 134 20.70 29.03 -10.74
C ASN A 134 19.20 28.96 -11.09
N VAL A 135 18.86 28.76 -12.37
CA VAL A 135 17.47 28.59 -12.81
C VAL A 135 16.80 27.38 -12.16
N ILE A 136 17.50 26.25 -12.06
CA ILE A 136 16.96 25.03 -11.42
C ILE A 136 16.72 25.28 -9.92
N ALA A 137 17.68 25.87 -9.22
CA ALA A 137 17.56 26.17 -7.80
C ALA A 137 16.44 27.18 -7.51
N ASN A 138 16.31 28.23 -8.33
CA ASN A 138 15.22 29.21 -8.21
C ASN A 138 13.85 28.57 -8.40
N ASN A 139 13.71 27.69 -9.40
CA ASN A 139 12.46 26.95 -9.61
C ASN A 139 12.12 26.11 -8.37
N ILE A 140 13.08 25.43 -7.76
CA ILE A 140 12.82 24.66 -6.52
C ILE A 140 12.29 25.57 -5.40
N VAL A 141 12.87 26.75 -5.20
CA VAL A 141 12.40 27.72 -4.19
C VAL A 141 10.96 28.17 -4.49
N GLU A 142 10.66 28.50 -5.75
CA GLU A 142 9.32 28.89 -6.19
C GLU A 142 8.29 27.75 -5.98
N GLN A 143 8.67 26.50 -6.30
CA GLN A 143 7.83 25.34 -6.02
C GLN A 143 7.54 25.20 -4.52
N PHE A 144 8.55 25.35 -3.65
CA PHE A 144 8.34 25.30 -2.20
C PHE A 144 7.36 26.38 -1.70
N GLN A 145 7.42 27.58 -2.26
CA GLN A 145 6.48 28.67 -1.91
C GLN A 145 5.05 28.33 -2.33
N ASN A 146 4.89 27.75 -3.52
CA ASN A 146 3.60 27.39 -4.10
C ASN A 146 2.99 26.10 -3.55
N LEU A 147 3.72 25.31 -2.75
CA LEU A 147 3.18 24.11 -2.12
C LEU A 147 1.98 24.46 -1.21
N LEU A 148 0.92 23.68 -1.35
CA LEU A 148 -0.25 23.77 -0.50
C LEU A 148 -0.07 22.89 0.75
N PRO A 149 -0.35 23.41 1.97
CA PRO A 149 -0.24 22.66 3.22
C PRO A 149 -1.41 21.67 3.39
N PHE A 150 -1.45 20.65 2.53
CA PHE A 150 -2.52 19.65 2.48
C PHE A 150 -2.14 18.37 3.23
N LYS A 151 -3.06 17.85 4.04
CA LYS A 151 -2.80 16.75 4.97
C LYS A 151 -2.43 15.41 4.29
N ASP A 152 -3.05 15.10 3.16
CA ASP A 152 -2.92 13.78 2.52
C ASP A 152 -1.69 13.68 1.59
N THR A 153 -0.70 14.58 1.75
CA THR A 153 0.52 14.57 0.93
C THR A 153 1.66 13.77 1.58
N ALA A 154 2.49 13.12 0.75
CA ALA A 154 3.68 12.43 1.23
C ALA A 154 4.66 13.36 1.97
N LEU A 155 4.74 14.63 1.54
CA LEU A 155 5.58 15.64 2.18
C LEU A 155 5.07 15.99 3.60
N GLN A 156 3.76 16.10 3.79
CA GLN A 156 3.17 16.29 5.11
C GLN A 156 3.49 15.12 6.04
N ALA A 157 3.34 13.88 5.56
CA ALA A 157 3.65 12.69 6.34
C ALA A 157 5.12 12.69 6.80
N TYR A 158 6.03 13.03 5.88
CA TYR A 158 7.46 13.13 6.16
C TYR A 158 7.79 14.21 7.19
N ILE A 159 7.27 15.43 7.01
CA ILE A 159 7.57 16.57 7.91
C ILE A 159 6.94 16.37 9.29
N SER A 160 5.73 15.82 9.35
CA SER A 160 5.03 15.56 10.62
C SER A 160 5.49 14.29 11.32
N GLN A 161 6.26 13.43 10.64
CA GLN A 161 6.68 12.10 11.12
C GLN A 161 5.50 11.22 11.50
N LYS A 162 4.33 11.45 10.90
CA LYS A 162 3.11 10.69 11.12
C LYS A 162 2.65 10.16 9.77
N VAL A 163 2.64 8.85 9.65
CA VAL A 163 2.16 8.15 8.46
C VAL A 163 0.76 7.64 8.75
N GLU A 164 -0.21 8.05 7.94
CA GLU A 164 -1.57 7.51 8.05
C GLU A 164 -1.64 6.10 7.47
N SER A 165 -2.40 5.23 8.13
CA SER A 165 -2.74 3.89 7.66
C SER A 165 -4.16 3.86 7.11
N PHE A 166 -4.35 3.18 5.98
CA PHE A 166 -5.64 3.00 5.32
C PHE A 166 -6.12 1.55 5.48
N GLN A 167 -7.44 1.35 5.56
CA GLN A 167 -8.03 0.03 5.73
C GLN A 167 -8.24 -0.72 4.40
N ASP A 168 -8.31 -0.01 3.26
CA ASP A 168 -8.69 -0.59 1.97
C ASP A 168 -7.48 -1.02 1.11
N ALA A 169 -6.99 -2.25 1.34
CA ALA A 169 -6.12 -2.95 0.39
C ALA A 169 -6.80 -4.14 -0.31
N ASP A 170 -8.11 -4.19 -0.26
CA ASP A 170 -8.89 -5.14 -1.06
C ASP A 170 -8.94 -4.67 -2.52
N ASP A 171 -9.34 -5.60 -3.38
CA ASP A 171 -9.47 -5.42 -4.83
C ASP A 171 -8.16 -5.07 -5.53
N LEU A 172 -7.10 -5.84 -5.21
CA LEU A 172 -5.81 -5.73 -5.87
C LEU A 172 -5.64 -6.78 -6.97
N ILE A 173 -5.12 -6.34 -8.11
CA ILE A 173 -4.78 -7.18 -9.25
C ILE A 173 -3.25 -7.34 -9.37
N PHE A 174 -2.80 -8.45 -9.97
CA PHE A 174 -1.36 -8.74 -10.11
C PHE A 174 -1.00 -9.17 -11.54
N PRO A 175 -1.14 -8.29 -12.54
CA PRO A 175 -0.94 -8.61 -13.95
C PRO A 175 0.51 -8.97 -14.32
N PHE A 176 1.49 -8.70 -13.46
CA PHE A 176 2.92 -8.93 -13.75
C PHE A 176 3.55 -10.07 -12.93
N GLY A 177 2.72 -10.89 -12.26
CA GLY A 177 3.16 -11.95 -11.37
C GLY A 177 3.61 -11.43 -10.01
N VAL A 178 3.70 -12.32 -9.03
CA VAL A 178 3.99 -11.94 -7.64
C VAL A 178 4.55 -13.11 -6.83
N ASN A 179 5.41 -12.83 -5.85
CA ASN A 179 5.80 -13.74 -4.77
C ASN A 179 5.28 -13.21 -3.41
N GLU A 180 5.55 -13.89 -2.29
CA GLU A 180 4.95 -13.51 -1.00
C GLU A 180 5.35 -12.10 -0.54
N THR A 181 6.64 -11.80 -0.60
CA THR A 181 7.18 -10.52 -0.14
C THR A 181 6.75 -9.37 -1.06
N GLN A 182 6.65 -9.60 -2.37
CA GLN A 182 6.11 -8.64 -3.32
C GLN A 182 4.61 -8.43 -3.12
N LEU A 183 3.84 -9.47 -2.82
CA LEU A 183 2.40 -9.38 -2.56
C LEU A 183 2.14 -8.52 -1.32
N ALA A 184 2.87 -8.79 -0.24
CA ALA A 184 2.84 -7.98 0.97
C ALA A 184 3.27 -6.54 0.69
N ALA A 185 4.33 -6.33 -0.08
CA ALA A 185 4.79 -4.97 -0.44
C ALA A 185 3.75 -4.17 -1.23
N VAL A 186 3.04 -4.80 -2.18
CA VAL A 186 1.94 -4.15 -2.89
C VAL A 186 0.79 -3.84 -1.94
N LYS A 187 0.35 -4.79 -1.09
CA LYS A 187 -0.70 -4.55 -0.09
C LYS A 187 -0.35 -3.36 0.82
N TYR A 188 0.84 -3.35 1.40
CA TYR A 188 1.29 -2.25 2.25
C TYR A 188 1.41 -0.91 1.51
N ALA A 189 1.69 -0.89 0.21
CA ALA A 189 1.66 0.32 -0.60
C ALA A 189 0.27 0.96 -0.70
N PHE A 190 -0.80 0.18 -0.53
CA PHE A 190 -2.19 0.67 -0.52
C PHE A 190 -2.77 0.87 0.89
N GLN A 191 -2.13 0.32 1.93
CA GLN A 191 -2.54 0.48 3.34
C GLN A 191 -1.81 1.63 4.05
N SER A 192 -0.91 2.34 3.39
CA SER A 192 -0.08 3.37 4.02
C SER A 192 0.06 4.58 3.12
N GLN A 193 0.08 5.77 3.73
CA GLN A 193 0.32 7.04 3.04
C GLN A 193 1.73 7.10 2.42
N VAL A 194 2.70 6.48 3.07
CA VAL A 194 4.10 6.38 2.61
C VAL A 194 4.60 4.97 2.87
N SER A 195 5.17 4.34 1.84
CA SER A 195 5.74 2.99 1.94
C SER A 195 7.16 2.98 1.39
N ILE A 196 8.07 2.37 2.14
CA ILE A 196 9.46 2.13 1.74
C ILE A 196 9.59 0.64 1.46
N ILE A 197 9.89 0.30 0.19
CA ILE A 197 10.06 -1.08 -0.24
C ILE A 197 11.53 -1.28 -0.62
N GLU A 198 12.23 -2.09 0.17
CA GLU A 198 13.60 -2.48 -0.11
C GLU A 198 13.63 -3.83 -0.84
N GLY A 199 14.50 -3.95 -1.84
CA GLY A 199 14.71 -5.21 -2.55
C GLY A 199 16.18 -5.35 -2.96
N PRO A 200 16.85 -6.48 -2.66
CA PRO A 200 18.15 -6.82 -3.21
C PRO A 200 18.18 -6.82 -4.76
N PRO A 201 19.36 -6.82 -5.41
CA PRO A 201 19.44 -6.97 -6.86
C PRO A 201 18.79 -8.29 -7.32
N GLY A 202 18.02 -8.26 -8.41
CA GLY A 202 17.36 -9.44 -8.96
C GLY A 202 16.02 -9.85 -8.33
N THR A 203 15.52 -9.17 -7.29
CA THR A 203 14.28 -9.57 -6.57
C THR A 203 12.98 -9.07 -7.21
N GLY A 204 13.00 -8.70 -8.50
CA GLY A 204 11.79 -8.31 -9.23
C GLY A 204 11.20 -6.94 -8.87
N LYS A 205 12.01 -5.98 -8.38
CA LYS A 205 11.56 -4.60 -8.04
C LYS A 205 10.67 -3.96 -9.13
N THR A 206 11.04 -4.12 -10.40
CA THR A 206 10.27 -3.60 -11.53
C THR A 206 8.87 -4.22 -11.60
N GLN A 207 8.70 -5.52 -11.31
CA GLN A 207 7.38 -6.16 -11.28
C GLN A 207 6.52 -5.60 -10.14
N THR A 208 7.10 -5.37 -8.96
CA THR A 208 6.40 -4.72 -7.84
C THR A 208 5.91 -3.32 -8.22
N ILE A 209 6.76 -2.50 -8.85
CA ILE A 209 6.39 -1.17 -9.35
C ILE A 209 5.21 -1.27 -10.34
N LEU A 210 5.29 -2.20 -11.30
CA LEU A 210 4.24 -2.38 -12.30
C LEU A 210 2.91 -2.84 -11.69
N ASN A 211 2.93 -3.73 -10.71
CA ASN A 211 1.72 -4.12 -9.98
C ASN A 211 1.14 -2.95 -9.17
N ILE A 212 1.98 -2.10 -8.54
CA ILE A 212 1.50 -0.88 -7.87
C ILE A 212 0.83 0.06 -8.87
N ILE A 213 1.46 0.31 -10.03
CA ILE A 213 0.90 1.15 -11.10
C ILE A 213 -0.45 0.58 -11.58
N ALA A 214 -0.52 -0.72 -11.87
CA ALA A 214 -1.75 -1.37 -12.30
C ALA A 214 -2.91 -1.15 -11.32
N ASN A 215 -2.62 -1.27 -10.02
CA ASN A 215 -3.60 -1.05 -8.95
C ASN A 215 -4.00 0.41 -8.77
N ILE A 216 -3.07 1.36 -8.98
CA ILE A 216 -3.39 2.79 -9.02
C ILE A 216 -4.37 3.08 -10.17
N LEU A 217 -4.14 2.49 -11.35
CA LEU A 217 -4.97 2.70 -12.54
C LEU A 217 -6.40 2.18 -12.36
N ILE A 218 -6.60 0.97 -11.83
CA ILE A 218 -7.96 0.43 -11.61
C ILE A 218 -8.73 1.15 -10.49
N LYS A 219 -8.04 1.91 -9.64
CA LYS A 219 -8.67 2.82 -8.66
C LYS A 219 -9.00 4.19 -9.27
N GLY A 220 -8.89 4.35 -10.59
CA GLY A 220 -9.12 5.61 -11.30
C GLY A 220 -8.11 6.70 -10.90
N LYS A 221 -6.97 6.29 -10.35
CA LYS A 221 -5.87 7.15 -9.92
C LYS A 221 -4.73 7.09 -10.91
N THR A 222 -3.76 7.94 -10.63
CA THR A 222 -2.71 8.35 -11.53
C THR A 222 -1.41 8.45 -10.77
N CYS A 223 -0.30 8.36 -11.50
CA CYS A 223 0.97 8.06 -10.90
C CYS A 223 2.09 8.77 -11.65
N ALA A 224 2.90 9.51 -10.89
CA ALA A 224 4.19 9.97 -11.35
C ALA A 224 5.26 8.94 -10.94
N VAL A 225 5.94 8.35 -11.93
CA VAL A 225 7.12 7.50 -11.69
C VAL A 225 8.36 8.35 -11.89
N VAL A 226 9.11 8.55 -10.80
CA VAL A 226 10.33 9.37 -10.79
C VAL A 226 11.55 8.53 -10.42
N SER A 227 12.69 8.82 -11.05
CA SER A 227 13.97 8.21 -10.70
C SER A 227 15.12 9.17 -11.02
N ASN A 228 16.18 9.09 -10.22
CA ASN A 228 17.44 9.76 -10.54
C ASN A 228 18.18 9.09 -11.71
N ASN A 229 17.81 7.84 -12.06
CA ASN A 229 18.41 7.11 -13.18
C ASN A 229 17.36 6.82 -14.27
N ASN A 230 17.60 7.32 -15.47
CA ASN A 230 16.74 7.10 -16.62
C ASN A 230 16.52 5.61 -16.94
N SER A 231 17.46 4.72 -16.61
CA SER A 231 17.31 3.28 -16.88
C SER A 231 16.18 2.62 -16.08
N ALA A 232 15.92 3.07 -14.85
CA ALA A 232 14.87 2.50 -14.02
C ALA A 232 13.47 2.82 -14.59
N VAL A 233 13.30 4.04 -15.10
CA VAL A 233 12.06 4.48 -15.77
C VAL A 233 11.90 3.77 -17.12
N GLU A 234 12.99 3.61 -17.88
CA GLU A 234 12.94 2.93 -19.18
C GLU A 234 12.59 1.43 -19.02
N ASN A 235 13.13 0.75 -18.01
CA ASN A 235 12.75 -0.65 -17.72
C ASN A 235 11.26 -0.81 -17.42
N VAL A 236 10.64 0.14 -16.71
CA VAL A 236 9.19 0.14 -16.44
C VAL A 236 8.43 0.37 -17.76
N TYR A 237 8.89 1.31 -18.58
CA TYR A 237 8.33 1.59 -19.90
C TYR A 237 8.36 0.37 -20.82
N GLU A 238 9.52 -0.27 -21.00
CA GLU A 238 9.70 -1.46 -21.83
C GLU A 238 8.75 -2.61 -21.41
N LYS A 239 8.55 -2.79 -20.10
CA LYS A 239 7.63 -3.81 -19.58
C LYS A 239 6.17 -3.49 -19.87
N LEU A 240 5.76 -2.23 -19.81
CA LEU A 240 4.41 -1.80 -20.19
C LEU A 240 4.21 -1.89 -21.70
N GLN A 241 5.23 -1.56 -22.50
CA GLN A 241 5.22 -1.74 -23.95
C GLN A 241 5.05 -3.22 -24.33
N GLY A 242 5.74 -4.13 -23.63
CA GLY A 242 5.62 -5.57 -23.86
C GLY A 242 4.21 -6.14 -23.64
N VAL A 243 3.30 -5.39 -23.02
CA VAL A 243 1.90 -5.76 -22.79
C VAL A 243 0.91 -4.81 -23.48
N ASN A 244 1.38 -3.93 -24.37
CA ASN A 244 0.63 -2.90 -25.10
C ASN A 244 -0.06 -1.89 -24.17
N LEU A 245 0.65 -1.41 -23.14
CA LEU A 245 0.18 -0.38 -22.18
C LEU A 245 1.08 0.86 -22.19
N ASP A 246 2.01 0.99 -23.14
CA ASP A 246 2.94 2.12 -23.29
C ASP A 246 2.24 3.45 -23.59
N PHE A 247 1.07 3.41 -24.21
CA PHE A 247 0.24 4.60 -24.48
C PHE A 247 -0.21 5.36 -23.21
N LEU A 248 -0.15 4.71 -22.03
CA LEU A 248 -0.46 5.33 -20.74
C LEU A 248 0.66 6.27 -20.24
N ILE A 249 1.85 6.23 -20.85
CA ILE A 249 3.05 6.85 -20.29
C ILE A 249 3.44 8.09 -21.08
N ALA A 250 3.32 9.27 -20.48
CA ALA A 250 3.88 10.49 -21.04
C ALA A 250 5.35 10.67 -20.61
N LYS A 251 6.30 10.60 -21.55
CA LYS A 251 7.73 10.87 -21.29
C LYS A 251 7.99 12.39 -21.15
N LEU A 252 7.74 12.96 -19.97
CA LEU A 252 7.78 14.42 -19.74
C LEU A 252 9.18 15.01 -19.44
N GLY A 253 10.25 14.23 -19.55
CA GLY A 253 11.60 14.64 -19.11
C GLY A 253 12.38 15.58 -20.05
N SER A 254 12.00 15.72 -21.32
CA SER A 254 12.59 16.70 -22.24
C SER A 254 11.54 17.28 -23.19
N SER A 255 11.71 18.52 -23.64
CA SER A 255 10.83 19.16 -24.64
C SER A 255 10.75 18.32 -25.91
N SER A 256 11.89 17.81 -26.38
CA SER A 256 11.95 16.90 -27.53
C SER A 256 11.13 15.62 -27.32
N LYS A 257 11.25 14.95 -26.16
CA LYS A 257 10.49 13.73 -25.85
C LYS A 257 8.99 13.99 -25.73
N LYS A 258 8.60 15.18 -25.21
CA LYS A 258 7.20 15.61 -25.19
C LYS A 258 6.65 15.75 -26.61
N GLU A 259 7.39 16.43 -27.48
CA GLU A 259 7.00 16.60 -28.89
C GLU A 259 6.88 15.25 -29.61
N THR A 260 7.87 14.35 -29.44
CA THR A 260 7.83 13.01 -30.02
C THR A 260 6.63 12.20 -29.51
N PHE A 261 6.30 12.28 -28.21
CA PHE A 261 5.16 11.57 -27.62
C PHE A 261 3.81 12.00 -28.25
N PHE A 262 3.60 13.29 -28.45
CA PHE A 262 2.35 13.78 -29.07
C PHE A 262 2.34 13.63 -30.61
N GLN A 263 3.49 13.42 -31.24
CA GLN A 263 3.59 13.09 -32.67
C GLN A 263 3.33 11.61 -32.94
N SER A 264 3.72 10.72 -32.01
CA SER A 264 3.37 9.31 -32.08
C SER A 264 1.89 9.13 -31.73
N ASN A 265 1.08 8.72 -32.70
CA ASN A 265 -0.30 8.32 -32.43
C ASN A 265 -0.25 6.98 -31.67
N PRO A 266 -0.63 6.90 -30.39
CA PRO A 266 -0.48 5.65 -29.65
C PRO A 266 -1.38 4.57 -30.27
N ASN A 267 -0.90 3.33 -30.31
CA ASN A 267 -1.78 2.19 -30.58
C ASN A 267 -2.63 1.97 -29.32
N TRP A 268 -3.77 2.65 -29.28
CA TRP A 268 -4.77 2.50 -28.23
C TRP A 268 -5.30 1.06 -28.21
N ILE A 269 -5.72 0.57 -27.05
CA ILE A 269 -6.26 -0.78 -26.89
C ILE A 269 -7.41 -1.00 -27.89
N GLU A 270 -7.21 -1.92 -28.84
CA GLU A 270 -8.24 -2.41 -29.75
C GLU A 270 -9.14 -3.41 -29.02
N ASP A 271 -10.46 -3.26 -29.18
CA ASP A 271 -11.54 -4.13 -28.70
C ASP A 271 -11.17 -5.11 -27.57
N CYS A 272 -11.31 -4.66 -26.32
CA CYS A 272 -11.48 -5.61 -25.22
C CYS A 272 -12.92 -6.12 -25.23
N THR A 273 -13.09 -7.37 -25.64
CA THR A 273 -14.34 -8.12 -25.40
C THR A 273 -14.72 -8.00 -23.92
N VAL A 274 -16.03 -7.96 -23.65
CA VAL A 274 -16.56 -7.94 -22.27
C VAL A 274 -15.94 -9.11 -21.51
N SER A 275 -15.12 -8.82 -20.49
CA SER A 275 -14.57 -9.87 -19.65
C SER A 275 -15.56 -10.16 -18.53
N ASP A 276 -16.02 -11.40 -18.42
CA ASP A 276 -16.82 -11.90 -17.28
C ASP A 276 -16.01 -11.92 -15.95
N ILE A 277 -14.79 -11.40 -15.96
CA ILE A 277 -13.87 -11.38 -14.82
C ILE A 277 -14.26 -10.21 -13.91
N ASN A 278 -14.62 -10.53 -12.67
CA ASN A 278 -14.84 -9.57 -11.60
C ASN A 278 -13.70 -9.60 -10.58
N LEU A 279 -13.63 -8.56 -9.74
CA LEU A 279 -12.63 -8.46 -8.67
C LEU A 279 -12.77 -9.57 -7.63
N ASP A 280 -13.99 -10.04 -7.35
CA ASP A 280 -14.22 -11.12 -6.38
C ASP A 280 -13.49 -12.43 -6.77
N LEU A 281 -13.53 -12.79 -8.06
CA LEU A 281 -12.84 -13.96 -8.57
C LEU A 281 -11.32 -13.78 -8.46
N ILE A 282 -10.80 -12.60 -8.77
CA ILE A 282 -9.39 -12.26 -8.65
C ILE A 282 -8.95 -12.34 -7.18
N ASN A 283 -9.71 -11.74 -6.26
CA ASN A 283 -9.44 -11.74 -4.82
C ASN A 283 -9.39 -13.17 -4.27
N LYS A 284 -10.27 -14.07 -4.73
CA LYS A 284 -10.22 -15.49 -4.38
C LYS A 284 -8.91 -16.13 -4.82
N LYS A 285 -8.48 -15.90 -6.07
CA LYS A 285 -7.20 -16.41 -6.59
C LYS A 285 -5.99 -15.84 -5.83
N VAL A 286 -6.02 -14.55 -5.49
CA VAL A 286 -4.98 -13.89 -4.68
C VAL A 286 -4.85 -14.56 -3.32
N ASN A 287 -5.97 -14.82 -2.64
CA ASN A 287 -5.98 -15.50 -1.34
C ASN A 287 -5.45 -16.94 -1.42
N ASP A 288 -5.76 -17.67 -2.50
CA ASP A 288 -5.23 -19.02 -2.71
C ASP A 288 -3.71 -19.01 -2.99
N ILE A 289 -3.22 -18.01 -3.74
CA ILE A 289 -1.78 -17.79 -3.98
C ILE A 289 -1.05 -17.45 -2.70
N GLU A 290 -1.61 -16.56 -1.88
CA GLU A 290 -1.01 -16.16 -0.60
C GLU A 290 -0.87 -17.36 0.36
N LYS A 291 -1.89 -18.21 0.45
CA LYS A 291 -1.83 -19.47 1.21
C LYS A 291 -0.77 -20.43 0.67
N TYR A 292 -0.67 -20.57 -0.65
CA TYR A 292 0.36 -21.43 -1.24
C TYR A 292 1.78 -20.90 -0.97
N LEU A 293 1.98 -19.59 -1.16
CA LEU A 293 3.26 -18.92 -0.99
C LEU A 293 3.77 -19.02 0.45
N SER A 294 2.90 -18.76 1.44
CA SER A 294 3.20 -18.93 2.86
C SER A 294 3.59 -20.37 3.22
N LEU A 295 2.89 -21.37 2.68
CA LEU A 295 3.27 -22.78 2.85
C LEU A 295 4.64 -23.09 2.23
N LYS A 296 4.92 -22.56 1.05
CA LYS A 296 6.20 -22.76 0.36
C LYS A 296 7.36 -22.14 1.15
N ASN A 297 7.19 -20.93 1.66
CA ASN A 297 8.21 -20.26 2.47
C ASN A 297 8.41 -20.99 3.81
N ARG A 298 7.33 -21.45 4.46
CA ARG A 298 7.43 -22.30 5.65
C ARG A 298 8.19 -23.61 5.39
N SER A 299 7.97 -24.27 4.26
CA SER A 299 8.73 -25.48 3.88
C SER A 299 10.23 -25.18 3.73
N ALA A 300 10.58 -24.04 3.11
CA ALA A 300 11.97 -23.60 2.96
C ALA A 300 12.62 -23.25 4.31
N GLU A 301 11.90 -22.58 5.21
CA GLU A 301 12.35 -22.31 6.58
C GLU A 301 12.66 -23.60 7.35
N LEU A 302 11.74 -24.56 7.31
CA LEU A 302 11.92 -25.87 7.95
C LEU A 302 13.12 -26.62 7.37
N GLU A 303 13.36 -26.52 6.06
CA GLU A 303 14.55 -27.11 5.42
C GLU A 303 15.85 -26.46 5.92
N CYS A 304 15.88 -25.14 6.06
CA CYS A 304 17.02 -24.43 6.64
C CYS A 304 17.26 -24.87 8.10
N GLN A 305 16.20 -24.96 8.91
CA GLN A 305 16.29 -25.44 10.29
C GLN A 305 16.81 -26.88 10.38
N LEU A 306 16.37 -27.78 9.48
CA LEU A 306 16.89 -29.15 9.42
C LEU A 306 18.39 -29.17 9.13
N LYS A 307 18.86 -28.37 8.17
CA LYS A 307 20.29 -28.28 7.83
C LYS A 307 21.11 -27.74 9.01
N GLU A 308 20.60 -26.73 9.71
CA GLU A 308 21.24 -26.19 10.91
C GLU A 308 21.35 -27.24 12.02
N ILE A 309 20.27 -27.97 12.30
CA ILE A 309 20.26 -29.08 13.27
C ILE A 309 21.22 -30.19 12.85
N GLU A 310 21.29 -30.53 11.57
CA GLU A 310 22.19 -31.56 11.04
C GLU A 310 23.67 -31.18 11.25
N ILE A 311 24.00 -29.91 11.03
CA ILE A 311 25.33 -29.37 11.33
C ILE A 311 25.62 -29.49 12.83
N GLU A 312 24.71 -29.07 13.70
CA GLU A 312 24.89 -29.17 15.16
C GLU A 312 25.05 -30.62 15.64
N LYS A 313 24.25 -31.54 15.10
CA LYS A 313 24.37 -32.99 15.36
C LYS A 313 25.75 -33.51 14.98
N THR A 314 26.25 -33.14 13.81
CA THR A 314 27.57 -33.58 13.33
C THR A 314 28.69 -33.11 14.28
N TYR A 315 28.63 -31.85 14.74
CA TYR A 315 29.58 -31.34 15.74
C TYR A 315 29.47 -32.09 17.06
N LEU A 316 28.26 -32.36 17.53
CA LEU A 316 28.02 -33.11 18.76
C LEU A 316 28.58 -34.53 18.67
N GLU A 317 28.36 -35.22 17.55
CA GLU A 317 28.86 -36.58 17.32
C GLU A 317 30.39 -36.65 17.26
N ASN A 318 31.03 -35.71 16.56
CA ASN A 318 32.49 -35.60 16.55
C ASN A 318 33.07 -35.34 17.95
N TRP A 319 32.40 -34.49 18.73
CA TRP A 319 32.77 -34.24 20.12
C TRP A 319 32.62 -35.50 20.97
N TYR A 320 31.54 -36.28 20.80
CA TYR A 320 31.35 -37.56 21.49
C TYR A 320 32.50 -38.55 21.22
N GLN A 321 32.89 -38.69 19.95
CA GLN A 321 33.95 -39.61 19.53
C GLN A 321 35.32 -39.23 20.13
N THR A 322 35.59 -37.94 20.31
CA THR A 322 36.87 -37.43 20.81
C THR A 322 36.93 -37.33 22.34
N SER A 323 35.78 -37.19 23.01
CA SER A 323 35.71 -36.93 24.46
C SER A 323 35.67 -38.19 25.32
N GLY A 324 35.49 -39.37 24.71
CA GLY A 324 35.43 -40.64 25.43
C GLY A 324 34.19 -40.81 26.33
N VAL A 325 33.18 -39.94 26.16
CA VAL A 325 31.92 -39.98 26.91
C VAL A 325 31.06 -41.14 26.40
N ILE A 326 30.71 -42.07 27.30
CA ILE A 326 29.87 -43.22 26.95
C ILE A 326 28.41 -42.74 26.88
N SER A 327 27.77 -42.95 25.73
CA SER A 327 26.35 -42.66 25.57
C SER A 327 25.50 -43.58 26.46
N THR A 328 24.89 -43.03 27.50
CA THR A 328 23.97 -43.78 28.35
C THR A 328 22.55 -43.77 27.76
N HIS A 329 21.98 -44.94 27.42
CA HIS A 329 20.58 -45.12 26.97
C HIS A 329 19.52 -44.88 28.07
N ILE A 330 19.87 -44.15 29.15
CA ILE A 330 18.98 -43.95 30.31
C ILE A 330 17.74 -43.15 29.89
N VAL A 331 17.90 -42.22 28.96
CA VAL A 331 16.90 -41.21 28.63
C VAL A 331 15.83 -41.72 27.65
N GLU A 332 16.21 -42.60 26.72
CA GLU A 332 15.34 -43.18 25.68
C GLU A 332 14.09 -43.89 26.25
N ASN A 333 14.17 -44.38 27.48
CA ASN A 333 13.09 -45.10 28.15
C ASN A 333 11.92 -44.19 28.59
N TYR A 334 12.11 -42.87 28.65
CA TYR A 334 11.14 -41.94 29.24
C TYR A 334 10.18 -41.28 28.23
N LYS A 335 10.29 -41.59 26.92
CA LYS A 335 9.37 -41.12 25.84
C LYS A 335 8.98 -39.64 25.94
N LEU A 336 9.93 -38.76 26.27
CA LEU A 336 9.68 -37.33 26.43
C LEU A 336 9.47 -36.64 25.07
N SER A 337 8.71 -35.53 25.01
CA SER A 337 8.65 -34.66 23.82
C SER A 337 9.93 -33.83 23.69
N SER A 338 10.22 -33.27 22.50
CA SER A 338 11.41 -32.40 22.30
C SER A 338 11.48 -31.27 23.34
N GLN A 339 10.35 -30.61 23.61
CA GLN A 339 10.25 -29.56 24.62
C GLN A 339 10.55 -30.06 26.03
N LYS A 340 10.05 -31.25 26.42
CA LYS A 340 10.34 -31.84 27.73
C LYS A 340 11.79 -32.27 27.87
N VAL A 341 12.41 -32.74 26.79
CA VAL A 341 13.85 -33.05 26.75
C VAL A 341 14.67 -31.77 26.96
N LEU A 342 14.34 -30.67 26.27
CA LEU A 342 15.02 -29.38 26.41
C LEU A 342 14.86 -28.79 27.83
N GLU A 343 13.66 -28.86 28.40
CA GLU A 343 13.40 -28.45 29.79
C GLU A 343 14.27 -29.24 30.78
N LEU A 344 14.33 -30.57 30.62
CA LEU A 344 15.12 -31.45 31.48
C LEU A 344 16.62 -31.18 31.31
N PHE A 345 17.10 -31.07 30.08
CA PHE A 345 18.48 -30.69 29.75
C PHE A 345 18.89 -29.38 30.44
N THR A 346 18.07 -28.33 30.29
CA THR A 346 18.33 -27.01 30.87
C THR A 346 18.36 -27.08 32.40
N TYR A 347 17.42 -27.82 32.99
CA TYR A 347 17.35 -28.02 34.42
C TYR A 347 18.57 -28.77 34.98
N LEU A 348 19.01 -29.85 34.34
CA LEU A 348 20.19 -30.60 34.76
C LEU A 348 21.48 -29.79 34.61
N ARG A 349 21.61 -28.99 33.55
CA ARG A 349 22.72 -28.02 33.40
C ARG A 349 22.76 -27.02 34.54
N GLN A 350 21.61 -26.48 34.95
CA GLN A 350 21.51 -25.51 36.03
C GLN A 350 21.89 -26.09 37.39
N LEU A 351 21.66 -27.39 37.61
CA LEU A 351 22.04 -28.08 38.86
C LEU A 351 23.56 -28.22 39.03
N SER A 352 24.35 -28.12 37.95
CA SER A 352 25.82 -28.18 37.97
C SER A 352 26.35 -29.40 38.76
N ASN A 353 27.27 -29.21 39.71
CA ASN A 353 27.88 -30.26 40.55
C ASN A 353 27.13 -30.53 41.87
N LYS A 354 25.93 -29.98 42.06
CA LYS A 354 25.17 -30.16 43.32
C LYS A 354 24.52 -31.54 43.38
N PHE A 355 24.44 -32.12 44.57
CA PHE A 355 23.59 -33.30 44.79
C PHE A 355 22.10 -32.92 44.68
N LEU A 356 21.26 -33.87 44.28
CA LEU A 356 19.82 -33.66 44.14
C LEU A 356 19.17 -33.52 45.52
N SER A 357 18.55 -32.36 45.76
CA SER A 357 17.69 -32.15 46.94
C SER A 357 16.40 -32.96 46.82
N PHE A 358 15.63 -33.06 47.92
CA PHE A 358 14.30 -33.68 47.88
C PHE A 358 13.38 -33.00 46.86
N LYS A 359 13.44 -31.66 46.76
CA LYS A 359 12.67 -30.90 45.76
C LYS A 359 13.05 -31.30 44.33
N ASP A 360 14.34 -31.51 44.07
CA ASP A 360 14.82 -31.91 42.74
C ASP A 360 14.38 -33.32 42.37
N LYS A 361 14.42 -34.25 43.34
CA LYS A 361 13.92 -35.62 43.17
C LYS A 361 12.41 -35.65 42.89
N MET A 362 11.64 -34.81 43.58
CA MET A 362 10.20 -34.68 43.32
C MET A 362 9.94 -34.08 41.94
N ARG A 363 10.71 -33.07 41.52
CA ARG A 363 10.58 -32.48 40.17
C ARG A 363 10.87 -33.51 39.07
N LEU A 364 11.93 -34.31 39.20
CA LEU A 364 12.24 -35.40 38.27
C LEU A 364 11.10 -36.42 38.16
N LEU A 365 10.47 -36.75 39.29
CA LEU A 365 9.36 -37.69 39.35
C LEU A 365 8.09 -37.14 38.68
N PHE A 366 7.63 -35.94 39.06
CA PHE A 366 6.33 -35.43 38.60
C PHE A 366 6.38 -34.78 37.22
N ASN A 367 7.46 -34.08 36.87
CA ASN A 367 7.50 -33.32 35.61
C ASN A 367 8.02 -34.15 34.43
N TYR A 368 8.84 -35.16 34.71
CA TYR A 368 9.54 -35.96 33.68
C TYR A 368 9.33 -37.47 33.84
N HIS A 369 8.56 -37.93 34.84
CA HIS A 369 8.27 -39.35 35.09
C HIS A 369 9.55 -40.20 35.32
N ILE A 370 10.60 -39.60 35.89
CA ILE A 370 11.88 -40.26 36.16
C ILE A 370 11.88 -40.85 37.56
N PHE A 371 11.51 -42.13 37.65
CA PHE A 371 11.47 -42.89 38.92
C PHE A 371 12.87 -43.32 39.43
N LYS A 372 13.82 -43.57 38.52
CA LYS A 372 15.19 -44.00 38.85
C LYS A 372 16.14 -42.79 38.88
N ASN A 373 16.17 -42.06 39.99
CA ASN A 373 16.95 -40.82 40.13
C ASN A 373 18.42 -41.00 40.58
N LYS A 374 18.85 -42.22 40.93
CA LYS A 374 20.24 -42.53 41.34
C LYS A 374 21.30 -42.02 40.34
N PRO A 375 21.23 -42.32 39.03
CA PRO A 375 22.23 -41.86 38.06
C PRO A 375 22.22 -40.34 37.87
N PHE A 376 21.10 -39.66 38.12
CA PHE A 376 21.00 -38.19 38.06
C PHE A 376 21.64 -37.52 39.29
N ASN A 377 21.93 -38.25 40.36
CA ASN A 377 22.53 -37.69 41.58
C ASN A 377 24.06 -37.60 41.52
N ASP A 378 24.71 -38.42 40.69
CA ASP A 378 26.15 -38.42 40.48
C ASP A 378 26.55 -37.34 39.46
N PRO A 379 27.41 -36.36 39.82
CA PRO A 379 27.84 -35.30 38.90
C PRO A 379 28.49 -35.80 37.61
N SER A 380 29.24 -36.91 37.64
CA SER A 380 29.96 -37.44 36.48
C SER A 380 28.96 -38.07 35.50
N ILE A 381 28.09 -38.96 36.00
CA ILE A 381 27.03 -39.61 35.21
C ILE A 381 26.02 -38.58 34.70
N ARG A 382 25.74 -37.52 35.48
CA ARG A 382 24.84 -36.44 35.06
C ARG A 382 25.36 -35.70 33.84
N GLN A 383 26.67 -35.47 33.71
CA GLN A 383 27.22 -34.86 32.50
C GLN A 383 26.93 -35.74 31.27
N GLU A 384 27.15 -37.04 31.37
CA GLU A 384 26.83 -38.00 30.29
C GLU A 384 25.33 -37.96 29.92
N ILE A 385 24.45 -37.89 30.93
CA ILE A 385 23.00 -37.76 30.74
C ILE A 385 22.63 -36.42 30.07
N ILE A 386 23.29 -35.31 30.43
CA ILE A 386 23.07 -33.99 29.82
C ILE A 386 23.37 -34.06 28.32
N TYR A 387 24.49 -34.69 27.94
CA TYR A 387 24.81 -34.85 26.53
C TYR A 387 23.82 -35.80 25.84
N ALA A 388 23.45 -36.92 26.48
CA ALA A 388 22.48 -37.85 25.90
C ALA A 388 21.11 -37.19 25.66
N LEU A 389 20.67 -36.33 26.58
CA LEU A 389 19.49 -35.47 26.41
C LEU A 389 19.65 -34.50 25.25
N GLN A 390 20.83 -33.89 25.10
CA GLN A 390 21.10 -32.98 23.98
C GLN A 390 21.00 -33.71 22.63
N LYS A 391 21.56 -34.93 22.53
CA LYS A 391 21.42 -35.77 21.34
C LYS A 391 19.96 -36.15 21.06
N GLU A 392 19.26 -36.65 22.07
CA GLU A 392 17.84 -37.04 21.96
C GLU A 392 16.94 -35.83 21.58
N TYR A 393 17.26 -34.64 22.08
CA TYR A 393 16.57 -33.41 21.71
C TYR A 393 16.67 -33.15 20.22
N TYR A 394 17.88 -33.16 19.65
CA TYR A 394 18.08 -32.92 18.23
C TYR A 394 17.45 -34.00 17.35
N GLU A 395 17.46 -35.27 17.78
CA GLU A 395 16.77 -36.36 17.08
C GLU A 395 15.26 -36.12 17.02
N LYS A 396 14.62 -35.84 18.16
CA LYS A 396 13.18 -35.58 18.22
C LYS A 396 12.78 -34.30 17.49
N LEU A 397 13.51 -33.21 17.68
CA LEU A 397 13.24 -31.93 17.02
C LEU A 397 13.31 -32.09 15.49
N SER A 398 14.36 -32.76 15.01
CA SER A 398 14.53 -33.05 13.58
C SER A 398 13.37 -33.90 13.03
N LEU A 399 12.89 -34.89 13.80
CA LEU A 399 11.75 -35.72 13.40
C LEU A 399 10.44 -34.91 13.38
N GLU A 400 10.19 -34.07 14.39
CA GLU A 400 9.01 -33.18 14.44
C GLU A 400 8.98 -32.22 13.24
N ILE A 401 10.11 -31.56 12.96
CA ILE A 401 10.26 -30.65 11.80
C ILE A 401 10.08 -31.42 10.49
N HIS A 402 10.60 -32.66 10.38
CA HIS A 402 10.46 -33.47 9.18
C HIS A 402 9.01 -33.89 8.93
N ILE A 403 8.25 -34.23 9.98
CA ILE A 403 6.81 -34.51 9.87
C ILE A 403 6.07 -33.27 9.38
N GLU A 404 6.29 -32.11 10.02
CA GLU A 404 5.64 -30.85 9.62
C GLU A 404 5.94 -30.52 8.15
N LYS A 405 7.22 -30.61 7.75
CA LYS A 405 7.65 -30.36 6.37
C LYS A 405 6.99 -31.35 5.40
N SER A 406 6.95 -32.64 5.72
CA SER A 406 6.33 -33.65 4.86
C SER A 406 4.84 -33.37 4.62
N ASP A 407 4.13 -32.94 5.65
CA ASP A 407 2.72 -32.59 5.53
C ASP A 407 2.49 -31.31 4.72
N ILE A 408 3.39 -30.32 4.81
CA ILE A 408 3.38 -29.14 3.96
C ILE A 408 3.69 -29.51 2.50
N ASP A 409 4.72 -30.33 2.26
CA ASP A 409 5.12 -30.75 0.91
C ASP A 409 4.00 -31.53 0.20
N LYS A 410 3.26 -32.39 0.92
CA LYS A 410 2.06 -33.07 0.39
C LYS A 410 0.99 -32.06 -0.05
N LYS A 411 0.75 -31.00 0.72
CA LYS A 411 -0.19 -29.93 0.37
C LYS A 411 0.29 -29.18 -0.88
N LEU A 412 1.58 -28.86 -0.96
CA LEU A 412 2.17 -28.17 -2.11
C LEU A 412 2.08 -28.99 -3.40
N LEU A 413 2.25 -30.33 -3.33
CA LEU A 413 2.11 -31.22 -4.49
C LEU A 413 0.69 -31.28 -5.05
N SER A 414 -0.32 -31.07 -4.21
CA SER A 414 -1.73 -31.10 -4.64
C SER A 414 -2.16 -29.85 -5.40
N VAL A 415 -1.39 -28.76 -5.29
CA VAL A 415 -1.73 -27.45 -5.87
C VAL A 415 -0.89 -27.21 -7.12
N LYS A 416 -1.55 -26.99 -8.26
CA LYS A 416 -0.89 -26.54 -9.49
C LYS A 416 -0.64 -25.03 -9.44
N TYR A 417 0.39 -24.63 -8.69
CA TYR A 417 0.69 -23.22 -8.49
C TYR A 417 1.02 -22.46 -9.76
N ASP A 418 1.84 -23.03 -10.65
CA ASP A 418 2.22 -22.33 -11.88
C ASP A 418 1.01 -22.03 -12.77
N ASP A 419 0.05 -22.96 -12.83
CA ASP A 419 -1.22 -22.76 -13.53
C ASP A 419 -2.05 -21.65 -12.85
N LEU A 420 -2.14 -21.68 -11.51
CA LEU A 420 -2.94 -20.73 -10.75
C LEU A 420 -2.34 -19.31 -10.74
N LEU A 421 -1.01 -19.19 -10.70
CA LEU A 421 -0.30 -17.92 -10.88
C LEU A 421 -0.50 -17.39 -12.30
N LYS A 422 -0.35 -18.24 -13.31
CA LYS A 422 -0.57 -17.86 -14.71
C LYS A 422 -2.00 -17.36 -14.91
N GLU A 423 -2.99 -18.08 -14.41
CA GLU A 423 -4.39 -17.66 -14.43
C GLU A 423 -4.60 -16.32 -13.72
N LEU A 424 -4.03 -16.11 -12.52
CA LEU A 424 -4.13 -14.81 -11.83
C LEU A 424 -3.56 -13.69 -12.71
N THR A 425 -2.39 -13.88 -13.31
CA THR A 425 -1.74 -12.86 -14.13
C THR A 425 -2.56 -12.53 -15.38
N GLU A 426 -3.10 -13.54 -16.05
CA GLU A 426 -3.92 -13.37 -17.25
C GLU A 426 -5.24 -12.69 -16.94
N ASP A 427 -5.93 -13.12 -15.88
CA ASP A 427 -7.22 -12.55 -15.50
C ASP A 427 -7.06 -11.12 -14.97
N SER A 428 -6.02 -10.86 -14.18
CA SER A 428 -5.64 -9.51 -13.74
C SER A 428 -5.36 -8.59 -14.93
N MET A 429 -4.65 -9.08 -15.95
CA MET A 429 -4.34 -8.29 -17.14
C MET A 429 -5.57 -8.00 -17.99
N LYS A 430 -6.45 -9.00 -18.18
CA LYS A 430 -7.74 -8.81 -18.87
C LYS A 430 -8.60 -7.78 -18.15
N TYR A 431 -8.70 -7.88 -16.83
CA TYR A 431 -9.43 -6.93 -16.01
C TYR A 431 -8.88 -5.51 -16.15
N LEU A 432 -7.55 -5.34 -16.04
CA LEU A 432 -6.89 -4.04 -16.23
C LEU A 432 -7.22 -3.43 -17.60
N LYS A 433 -7.04 -4.19 -18.68
CA LYS A 433 -7.29 -3.70 -20.05
C LYS A 433 -8.76 -3.36 -20.26
N HIS A 434 -9.69 -4.17 -19.73
CA HIS A 434 -11.11 -3.89 -19.79
C HIS A 434 -11.49 -2.62 -19.01
N TYR A 435 -10.96 -2.44 -17.80
CA TYR A 435 -11.16 -1.24 -16.99
C TYR A 435 -10.68 0.02 -17.73
N LEU A 436 -9.48 -0.04 -18.32
CA LEU A 436 -8.93 1.06 -19.10
C LEU A 436 -9.79 1.38 -20.33
N PHE A 437 -10.19 0.36 -21.09
CA PHE A 437 -11.05 0.54 -22.27
C PHE A 437 -12.40 1.20 -21.93
N LYS A 438 -13.01 0.84 -20.79
CA LYS A 438 -14.29 1.41 -20.35
C LYS A 438 -14.17 2.86 -19.88
N ASN A 439 -13.06 3.19 -19.21
CA ASN A 439 -12.89 4.49 -18.53
C ASN A 439 -12.10 5.52 -19.33
N ILE A 440 -11.45 5.12 -20.44
CA ILE A 440 -10.86 6.05 -21.39
C ILE A 440 -11.97 6.59 -22.31
N PRO A 441 -12.15 7.93 -22.42
CA PRO A 441 -13.18 8.54 -23.25
C PRO A 441 -13.11 8.08 -24.72
N LYS A 442 -14.26 7.71 -25.30
CA LYS A 442 -14.38 7.31 -26.72
C LYS A 442 -14.28 8.50 -27.68
N ASP A 443 -14.73 9.68 -27.25
CA ASP A 443 -14.57 10.92 -27.98
C ASP A 443 -13.14 11.41 -27.78
N LYS A 444 -12.35 11.30 -28.84
CA LYS A 444 -10.90 11.47 -28.86
C LYS A 444 -10.55 12.94 -29.09
N PRO A 445 -10.24 13.75 -28.07
CA PRO A 445 -9.56 14.99 -28.33
C PRO A 445 -8.21 14.71 -28.97
N SER A 446 -7.85 15.44 -30.02
CA SER A 446 -6.50 15.44 -30.56
C SER A 446 -5.55 16.01 -29.51
N PHE A 447 -4.91 15.16 -28.71
CA PHE A 447 -3.91 15.60 -27.74
C PHE A 447 -2.71 16.17 -28.48
N THR A 448 -2.48 17.46 -28.29
CA THR A 448 -1.31 18.19 -28.79
C THR A 448 -0.57 18.80 -27.61
N VAL A 449 0.70 19.15 -27.80
CA VAL A 449 1.50 19.90 -26.81
C VAL A 449 0.78 21.16 -26.32
N MET A 450 -0.08 21.77 -27.15
CA MET A 450 -0.78 23.02 -26.86
C MET A 450 -2.07 22.82 -26.06
N ASN A 451 -2.76 21.68 -26.21
CA ASN A 451 -4.08 21.48 -25.62
C ASN A 451 -4.10 20.39 -24.53
N TYR A 452 -3.06 19.57 -24.38
CA TYR A 452 -3.07 18.45 -23.43
C TYR A 452 -3.36 18.93 -22.00
N LYS A 453 -2.81 20.07 -21.55
CA LYS A 453 -3.08 20.62 -20.21
C LYS A 453 -4.53 21.05 -20.01
N ASN A 454 -5.17 21.59 -21.05
CA ASN A 454 -6.55 22.08 -20.99
C ASN A 454 -7.56 20.94 -21.17
N ILE A 455 -7.22 19.96 -22.01
CA ILE A 455 -8.03 18.78 -22.24
C ILE A 455 -7.92 17.82 -21.05
N LEU A 456 -6.74 17.71 -20.41
CA LEU A 456 -6.61 17.01 -19.13
C LEU A 456 -7.44 17.67 -18.01
N LYS A 457 -7.65 18.99 -18.03
CA LYS A 457 -8.58 19.70 -17.12
C LYS A 457 -10.06 19.47 -17.43
N VAL A 458 -10.39 18.97 -18.62
CA VAL A 458 -11.78 18.70 -19.09
C VAL A 458 -12.09 17.19 -19.04
N LEU A 459 -11.08 16.34 -19.23
CA LEU A 459 -11.13 14.88 -19.07
C LEU A 459 -10.77 14.42 -17.66
N SER A 460 -10.64 15.35 -16.71
CA SER A 460 -10.25 15.13 -15.31
C SER A 460 -11.32 14.39 -14.48
N GLY A 461 -11.83 13.28 -15.00
CA GLY A 461 -12.14 12.11 -14.19
C GLY A 461 -10.92 11.20 -13.97
N ILE A 462 -9.81 11.39 -14.70
CA ILE A 462 -8.55 10.63 -14.54
C ILE A 462 -7.37 11.55 -14.91
N SER A 463 -6.50 11.95 -13.97
CA SER A 463 -5.41 12.94 -14.18
C SER A 463 -4.01 12.38 -13.89
N LEU A 464 -3.20 11.99 -14.89
CA LEU A 464 -1.83 11.41 -14.78
C LEU A 464 -0.90 12.08 -13.74
#